data_AF-A0A958QSU8-F1
#
_entry.id   AF-A0A958QSU8-F1
#
_cell.length_a   1.000
_cell.length_b   1.000
_cell.length_c   1.000
_cell.angle_alpha   90.00
_cell.angle_beta   90.00
_cell.angle_gamma   90.00
#
_symmetry.space_group_name_H-M   'P 1'
#
loop_
_entity.id
_entity.type
_entity.pdbx_description
1 polymer ?
#
loop_
_entity_poly.entity_id
_entity_poly.type
_entity_poly.pdbx_seq_one_letter_code
_entity_poly.pdbx_strand_id
1 'polypeptide(L)'
;MHTPSSAISWKRILLVMAIEIISVFCIIMIFKFVQPHLWAARWASFSFVIECAIIVAILWPWRQGGTGKWTLTLPMIFLFLAVFVLPMFFFRWSTEDQFTNLKWLGMTGPVLHSWSSVFYYLIVGSTVLDFIFALYKHLPEKDEVK
;
A
#
# COMPACT_ATOMS: atom_id res chain seq x y z
N MET A 1 -26.00 -22.82 3.73
CA MET A 1 -25.37 -21.76 2.91
C MET A 1 -25.04 -20.60 3.83
N HIS A 2 -23.77 -20.37 4.14
CA HIS A 2 -23.36 -19.17 4.89
C HIS A 2 -23.44 -17.98 3.92
N THR A 3 -24.32 -17.03 4.21
CA THR A 3 -24.27 -15.71 3.58
C THR A 3 -22.93 -15.08 3.96
N PRO A 4 -22.02 -14.82 3.00
CA PRO A 4 -20.79 -14.12 3.34
C PRO A 4 -21.18 -12.73 3.84
N SER A 5 -20.79 -12.41 5.08
CA SER A 5 -20.97 -11.07 5.65
C SER A 5 -20.37 -10.05 4.69
N SER A 6 -21.24 -9.18 4.18
CA SER A 6 -20.99 -8.19 3.13
C SER A 6 -20.30 -6.91 3.65
N ALA A 7 -19.78 -6.93 4.88
CA ALA A 7 -19.29 -5.74 5.58
C ALA A 7 -17.78 -5.78 5.85
N ILE A 8 -17.04 -4.75 5.37
CA ILE A 8 -15.73 -4.31 5.85
C ILE A 8 -15.18 -5.12 7.02
N SER A 9 -14.58 -6.32 6.87
CA SER A 9 -14.08 -6.99 8.07
C SER A 9 -12.91 -6.16 8.60
N TRP A 10 -13.14 -5.44 9.71
CA TRP A 10 -12.14 -4.57 10.34
C TRP A 10 -10.83 -5.34 10.60
N LYS A 11 -10.91 -6.65 10.82
CA LYS A 11 -9.74 -7.56 10.97
C LYS A 11 -8.84 -7.56 9.73
N ARG A 12 -9.41 -7.53 8.53
CA ARG A 12 -8.65 -7.50 7.27
C ARG A 12 -8.00 -6.14 7.05
N ILE A 13 -8.69 -5.05 7.38
CA ILE A 13 -8.08 -3.71 7.29
C ILE A 13 -6.97 -3.55 8.34
N LEU A 14 -7.18 -4.07 9.55
CA LEU A 14 -6.14 -4.15 10.57
C LEU A 14 -4.92 -4.95 10.08
N LEU A 15 -5.15 -6.04 9.36
CA LEU A 15 -4.07 -6.80 8.71
C LEU A 15 -3.34 -5.97 7.65
N VAL A 16 -4.05 -5.19 6.82
CA VAL A 16 -3.43 -4.27 5.86
C VAL A 16 -2.57 -3.23 6.58
N MET A 17 -3.07 -2.59 7.65
CA MET A 17 -2.29 -1.65 8.47
C MET A 17 -1.03 -2.31 9.07
N ALA A 18 -1.15 -3.54 9.56
CA ALA A 18 0.00 -4.27 10.08
C ALA A 18 1.05 -4.53 8.99
N ILE A 19 0.62 -4.87 7.77
CA ILE A 19 1.50 -5.06 6.61
C ILE A 19 2.22 -3.75 6.25
N GLU A 20 1.52 -2.62 6.23
CA GLU A 20 2.11 -1.29 5.97
C GLU A 20 3.18 -0.92 7.03
N ILE A 21 2.91 -1.17 8.31
CA ILE A 21 3.90 -0.89 9.37
C ILE A 21 5.12 -1.82 9.25
N ILE A 22 4.89 -3.10 8.99
CA ILE A 22 5.96 -4.10 8.83
C ILE A 22 6.81 -3.77 7.60
N SER A 23 6.21 -3.31 6.50
CA SER A 23 6.97 -2.99 5.29
C SER A 23 7.96 -1.84 5.53
N VAL A 24 7.56 -0.78 6.24
CA VAL A 24 8.46 0.31 6.64
C VAL A 24 9.66 -0.23 7.43
N PHE A 25 9.41 -1.11 8.41
CA PHE A 25 10.48 -1.72 9.19
C PHE A 25 11.40 -2.57 8.31
N CYS A 26 10.86 -3.39 7.40
CA CYS A 26 11.62 -4.19 6.45
C CYS A 26 12.51 -3.31 5.56
N ILE A 27 12.00 -2.20 5.03
CA ILE A 27 12.77 -1.26 4.20
C ILE A 27 13.96 -0.68 5.00
N ILE A 28 13.72 -0.23 6.24
CA ILE A 28 14.77 0.28 7.12
C ILE A 28 15.87 -0.76 7.33
N MET A 29 15.48 -2.01 7.58
CA MET A 29 16.42 -3.12 7.78
C MET A 29 17.21 -3.42 6.50
N ILE A 30 16.57 -3.41 5.32
CA ILE A 30 17.26 -3.59 4.03
C ILE A 30 18.38 -2.56 3.88
N PHE A 31 18.10 -1.27 4.08
CA PHE A 31 19.12 -0.21 3.97
C PHE A 31 20.19 -0.28 5.05
N LYS A 32 19.88 -0.83 6.23
CA LYS A 32 20.84 -1.00 7.32
C LYS A 32 21.84 -2.11 7.06
N PHE A 33 21.41 -3.23 6.47
CA PHE A 33 22.22 -4.45 6.37
C PHE A 33 22.78 -4.73 4.96
N VAL A 34 22.21 -4.16 3.90
CA VAL A 34 22.68 -4.39 2.52
C VAL A 34 23.65 -3.27 2.13
N GLN A 35 24.95 -3.61 2.11
CA GLN A 35 26.06 -2.64 2.03
C GLN A 35 26.27 -1.98 0.65
N PRO A 36 25.84 -2.54 -0.50
CA PRO A 36 25.71 -1.73 -1.71
C PRO A 36 24.34 -1.03 -1.73
N HIS A 37 24.35 0.31 -1.69
CA HIS A 37 23.11 1.11 -1.73
C HIS A 37 22.21 0.78 -2.92
N LEU A 38 22.78 0.45 -4.08
CA LEU A 38 22.02 0.04 -5.26
C LEU A 38 21.25 -1.26 -5.01
N TRP A 39 21.88 -2.25 -4.38
CA TRP A 39 21.24 -3.52 -4.03
C TRP A 39 20.18 -3.32 -2.95
N ALA A 40 20.43 -2.48 -1.95
CA ALA A 40 19.43 -2.12 -0.95
C ALA A 40 18.20 -1.47 -1.62
N ALA A 41 18.42 -0.51 -2.54
CA ALA A 41 17.37 0.16 -3.27
C ALA A 41 16.56 -0.79 -4.16
N ARG A 42 17.22 -1.77 -4.80
CA ARG A 42 16.58 -2.86 -5.54
C ARG A 42 15.68 -3.66 -4.59
N TRP A 43 16.21 -4.25 -3.53
CA TRP A 43 15.40 -5.03 -2.59
C TRP A 43 14.22 -4.24 -2.01
N ALA A 44 14.42 -2.94 -1.74
CA ALA A 44 13.36 -2.06 -1.26
C ALA A 44 12.23 -1.84 -2.28
N SER A 45 12.53 -1.62 -3.57
CA SER A 45 11.46 -1.50 -4.57
C SER A 45 10.73 -2.83 -4.80
N PHE A 46 11.45 -3.95 -4.75
CA PHE A 46 10.85 -5.28 -4.84
C PHE A 46 9.89 -5.58 -3.66
N SER A 47 10.26 -5.21 -2.44
CA SER A 47 9.36 -5.39 -1.28
C SER A 47 8.08 -4.56 -1.41
N PHE A 48 8.15 -3.34 -1.95
CA PHE A 48 6.93 -2.55 -2.22
C PHE A 48 6.03 -3.18 -3.29
N VAL A 49 6.60 -3.83 -4.32
CA VAL A 49 5.79 -4.58 -5.32
C VAL A 49 5.03 -5.71 -4.62
N ILE A 50 5.71 -6.48 -3.77
CA ILE A 50 5.11 -7.58 -3.02
C ILE A 50 4.03 -7.07 -2.07
N GLU A 51 4.32 -6.02 -1.31
CA GLU A 51 3.37 -5.36 -0.41
C GLU A 51 2.09 -4.96 -1.14
N CYS A 52 2.23 -4.22 -2.25
CA CYS A 52 1.08 -3.79 -3.06
C CYS A 52 0.28 -4.99 -3.56
N ALA A 53 0.94 -6.04 -4.04
CA ALA A 53 0.27 -7.26 -4.51
C ALA A 53 -0.49 -7.98 -3.39
N ILE A 54 0.10 -8.08 -2.19
CA ILE A 54 -0.56 -8.68 -1.01
C ILE A 54 -1.77 -7.85 -0.59
N ILE A 55 -1.64 -6.52 -0.50
CA ILE A 55 -2.76 -5.64 -0.12
C ILE A 55 -3.89 -5.74 -1.14
N VAL A 56 -3.58 -5.74 -2.44
CA VAL A 56 -4.57 -5.98 -3.50
C VAL A 56 -5.22 -7.35 -3.31
N ALA A 57 -4.47 -8.43 -3.07
CA ALA A 57 -5.05 -9.76 -2.88
C ALA A 57 -6.01 -9.83 -1.66
N ILE A 58 -5.68 -9.13 -0.57
CA ILE A 58 -6.52 -9.06 0.63
C ILE A 58 -7.82 -8.30 0.37
N LEU A 59 -7.75 -7.18 -0.37
CA LEU A 59 -8.87 -6.26 -0.59
C LEU A 59 -9.68 -6.57 -1.86
N TRP A 60 -9.13 -7.26 -2.85
CA TRP A 60 -9.76 -7.53 -4.15
C TRP A 60 -11.12 -8.25 -4.09
N PRO A 61 -11.33 -9.28 -3.24
CA PRO A 61 -12.62 -9.98 -3.16
C PRO A 61 -13.80 -9.05 -2.84
N TRP A 62 -13.55 -7.90 -2.23
CA TRP A 62 -14.57 -6.90 -1.88
C TRP A 62 -15.11 -6.15 -3.10
N ARG A 63 -14.23 -5.91 -4.08
CA ARG A 63 -14.63 -5.32 -5.35
C ARG A 63 -15.53 -6.27 -6.13
N GLN A 64 -15.27 -7.57 -6.06
CA GLN A 64 -16.02 -8.59 -6.82
C GLN A 64 -17.35 -8.99 -6.18
N GLY A 65 -17.49 -8.85 -4.86
CA GLY A 65 -18.69 -9.24 -4.12
C GLY A 65 -19.94 -8.40 -4.35
N GLY A 66 -19.95 -7.47 -5.31
CA GLY A 66 -21.14 -6.68 -5.69
C GLY A 66 -21.68 -5.73 -4.63
N THR A 67 -21.01 -5.59 -3.47
CA THR A 67 -21.52 -4.78 -2.35
C THR A 67 -21.38 -3.27 -2.55
N GLY A 68 -20.77 -2.81 -3.65
CA GLY A 68 -20.58 -1.38 -3.96
C GLY A 68 -19.74 -0.61 -2.94
N LYS A 69 -19.14 -1.28 -1.94
CA LYS A 69 -18.33 -0.65 -0.89
C LYS A 69 -16.91 -0.49 -1.39
N TRP A 70 -16.62 0.67 -1.96
CA TRP A 70 -15.27 1.08 -2.31
C TRP A 70 -14.44 1.27 -1.04
N THR A 71 -13.27 0.63 -0.98
CA THR A 71 -12.21 1.03 -0.04
C THR A 71 -11.47 2.21 -0.66
N LEU A 72 -11.09 3.20 0.13
CA LEU A 72 -10.23 4.29 -0.32
C LEU A 72 -8.81 3.78 -0.59
N THR A 73 -8.38 2.76 0.15
CA THR A 73 -7.04 2.17 0.07
C THR A 73 -6.75 1.53 -1.28
N LEU A 74 -7.69 0.73 -1.82
CA LEU A 74 -7.45 -0.06 -3.02
C LEU A 74 -7.11 0.78 -4.27
N PRO A 75 -7.86 1.84 -4.66
CA PRO A 75 -7.46 2.68 -5.79
C PRO A 75 -6.15 3.43 -5.54
N MET A 76 -5.86 3.82 -4.29
CA MET A 76 -4.59 4.44 -3.93
C MET A 76 -3.41 3.48 -4.14
N ILE A 77 -3.55 2.21 -3.74
CA ILE A 77 -2.53 1.17 -3.99
C ILE A 77 -2.30 0.97 -5.49
N PHE A 78 -3.36 0.91 -6.31
CA PHE A 78 -3.20 0.80 -7.77
C PHE A 78 -2.45 2.00 -8.35
N LEU A 79 -2.82 3.22 -7.93
CA LEU A 79 -2.17 4.44 -8.38
C LEU A 79 -0.69 4.48 -7.95
N PHE A 80 -0.41 4.10 -6.71
CA PHE A 80 0.95 4.02 -6.17
C PHE A 80 1.80 3.00 -6.91
N LEU A 81 1.25 1.81 -7.14
CA LEU A 81 1.91 0.73 -7.86
C LEU A 81 2.28 1.16 -9.28
N ALA A 82 1.34 1.75 -10.01
CA ALA A 82 1.54 2.14 -11.41
C ALA A 82 2.46 3.35 -11.58
N VAL A 83 2.34 4.37 -10.72
CA VAL A 83 3.06 5.65 -10.91
C VAL A 83 4.44 5.64 -10.27
N PHE A 84 4.62 4.95 -9.14
CA PHE A 84 5.84 5.02 -8.35
C PHE A 84 6.57 3.68 -8.28
N VAL A 85 5.90 2.62 -7.80
CA VAL A 85 6.57 1.37 -7.46
C VAL A 85 7.09 0.64 -8.70
N LEU A 86 6.25 0.40 -9.71
CA LEU A 86 6.66 -0.29 -10.93
C LEU A 86 7.75 0.48 -11.69
N PRO A 87 7.63 1.81 -11.93
CA PRO A 87 8.70 2.57 -12.56
C PRO A 87 10.02 2.48 -11.79
N MET A 88 10.01 2.73 -10.47
CA MET A 88 11.23 2.62 -9.66
C MET A 88 11.81 1.20 -9.64
N PHE A 89 10.97 0.17 -9.61
CA PHE A 89 11.39 -1.21 -9.68
C PHE A 89 12.11 -1.49 -11.01
N PHE A 90 11.48 -1.18 -12.14
CA PHE A 90 12.07 -1.40 -13.46
C PHE A 90 13.36 -0.61 -13.64
N PHE A 91 13.39 0.68 -13.29
CA PHE A 91 14.61 1.48 -13.43
C PHE A 91 15.77 0.96 -12.58
N ARG A 92 15.51 0.58 -11.33
CA ARG A 92 16.57 0.07 -10.45
C ARG A 92 17.12 -1.27 -10.93
N TRP A 93 16.33 -2.07 -11.66
CA TRP A 93 16.78 -3.35 -12.21
C TRP A 93 17.36 -3.26 -13.62
N SER A 94 16.94 -2.29 -14.42
CA SER A 94 17.35 -2.17 -15.82
C SER A 94 18.64 -1.39 -16.03
N THR A 95 19.09 -0.60 -15.05
CA THR A 95 20.34 0.15 -15.14
C THR A 95 21.21 0.02 -13.88
N GLU A 96 22.50 0.26 -14.06
CA GLU A 96 23.49 0.48 -13.00
C GLU A 96 23.77 1.96 -12.76
N ASP A 97 23.13 2.85 -13.54
CA ASP A 97 23.29 4.30 -13.43
C ASP A 97 22.91 4.83 -12.04
N GLN A 98 23.57 5.93 -11.68
CA GLN A 98 23.28 6.63 -10.44
C GLN A 98 21.83 7.13 -10.42
N PHE A 99 21.18 6.93 -9.28
CA PHE A 99 19.78 7.26 -9.01
C PHE A 99 19.36 8.70 -9.38
N THR A 100 20.30 9.63 -9.37
CA THR A 100 20.13 11.05 -9.74
C THR A 100 19.91 11.30 -11.23
N ASN A 101 20.41 10.41 -12.09
CA ASN A 101 20.34 10.57 -13.55
C ASN A 101 19.07 9.95 -14.15
N LEU A 102 18.37 9.11 -13.37
CA LEU A 102 17.13 8.48 -13.78
C LEU A 102 16.00 9.51 -13.89
N LYS A 103 15.31 9.51 -15.04
CA LYS A 103 14.15 10.37 -15.31
C LYS A 103 12.92 9.54 -15.63
N TRP A 104 11.81 9.81 -14.95
CA TRP A 104 10.48 9.26 -15.23
C TRP A 104 9.47 10.39 -15.28
N LEU A 105 8.72 10.50 -16.38
CA LEU A 105 7.77 11.60 -16.60
C LEU A 105 8.40 13.00 -16.38
N GLY A 106 9.69 13.15 -16.71
CA GLY A 106 10.46 14.38 -16.49
C GLY A 106 10.97 14.60 -15.05
N MET A 107 10.61 13.76 -14.09
CA MET A 107 11.08 13.83 -12.69
C MET A 107 12.34 13.00 -12.47
N THR A 108 13.27 13.50 -11.65
CA THR A 108 14.47 12.75 -11.25
C THR A 108 14.13 11.68 -10.20
N GLY A 109 14.97 10.65 -10.08
CA GLY A 109 14.81 9.59 -9.06
C GLY A 109 14.55 10.12 -7.64
N PRO A 110 15.35 11.07 -7.11
CA PRO A 110 15.11 11.65 -5.78
C PRO A 110 13.75 12.33 -5.63
N VAL A 111 13.32 13.07 -6.65
CA VAL A 111 12.00 13.72 -6.66
C VAL A 111 10.90 12.67 -6.65
N LEU A 112 11.02 11.64 -7.50
CA LEU A 112 10.05 10.54 -7.56
C LEU A 112 9.94 9.80 -6.22
N HIS A 113 11.05 9.57 -5.52
CA HIS A 113 11.07 8.94 -4.20
C HIS A 113 10.48 9.82 -3.08
N SER A 114 10.71 11.14 -3.15
CA SER A 114 10.06 12.08 -2.24
C SER A 114 8.53 12.03 -2.41
N TRP A 115 8.06 12.09 -3.65
CA TRP A 115 6.62 11.99 -3.95
C TRP A 115 6.03 10.64 -3.59
N SER A 116 6.77 9.54 -3.81
CA SER A 116 6.31 8.21 -3.41
C SER A 116 6.13 8.12 -1.89
N SER A 117 7.00 8.76 -1.10
CA SER A 117 6.88 8.80 0.37
C SER A 117 5.63 9.56 0.81
N VAL A 118 5.36 10.73 0.20
CA VAL A 118 4.13 11.50 0.45
C VAL A 118 2.89 10.67 0.09
N PHE A 119 2.92 10.00 -1.06
CA PHE A 119 1.81 9.18 -1.51
C PHE A 119 1.59 7.96 -0.60
N TYR A 120 2.66 7.37 -0.08
CA TYR A 120 2.58 6.28 0.89
C TYR A 120 1.85 6.71 2.18
N TYR A 121 2.12 7.91 2.70
CA TYR A 121 1.35 8.43 3.84
C TYR A 121 -0.14 8.63 3.53
N LEU A 122 -0.50 8.99 2.29
CA LEU A 122 -1.89 9.06 1.87
C LEU A 122 -2.55 7.68 1.83
N ILE A 123 -1.82 6.63 1.42
CA ILE A 123 -2.29 5.24 1.50
C ILE A 123 -2.58 4.89 2.95
N VAL A 124 -1.61 5.05 3.85
CA VAL A 124 -1.79 4.74 5.29
C VAL A 124 -2.98 5.52 5.88
N GLY A 125 -3.11 6.80 5.54
CA GLY A 125 -4.25 7.61 5.95
C GLY A 125 -5.59 7.08 5.42
N SER A 126 -5.63 6.64 4.16
CA SER A 126 -6.81 6.01 3.57
C SER A 126 -7.16 4.67 4.23
N THR A 127 -6.16 3.88 4.62
CA THR A 127 -6.31 2.61 5.35
C THR A 127 -6.91 2.85 6.74
N VAL A 128 -6.45 3.89 7.44
CA VAL A 128 -7.02 4.30 8.74
C VAL A 128 -8.49 4.74 8.58
N LEU A 129 -8.82 5.52 7.56
CA LEU A 129 -10.21 5.92 7.31
C LEU A 129 -11.10 4.71 6.99
N ASP A 130 -10.63 3.80 6.12
CA ASP A 130 -11.32 2.55 5.83
C ASP A 130 -11.55 1.74 7.12
N PHE A 131 -10.57 1.72 8.03
CA PHE A 131 -10.67 1.03 9.32
C PHE A 131 -11.73 1.67 10.23
N ILE A 132 -11.73 2.99 10.37
CA ILE A 132 -12.74 3.73 11.16
C ILE A 132 -14.14 3.47 10.62
N PHE A 133 -14.33 3.55 9.29
CA PHE A 133 -15.63 3.28 8.67
C PHE A 133 -16.06 1.82 8.82
N ALA A 134 -15.11 0.88 8.82
CA ALA A 134 -15.39 -0.52 9.09
C ALA A 134 -15.81 -0.76 10.54
N LEU A 135 -15.13 -0.13 11.51
CA LEU A 135 -15.48 -0.22 12.93
C LEU A 135 -16.84 0.40 13.23
N TYR A 136 -17.12 1.59 12.70
CA TYR A 136 -18.39 2.29 12.93
C TYR A 136 -19.60 1.44 12.51
N LYS A 137 -19.49 0.72 11.38
CA LYS A 137 -20.53 -0.20 10.89
C LYS A 137 -20.74 -1.44 11.76
N HIS A 138 -19.82 -1.75 12.66
CA HIS A 138 -19.90 -2.88 13.58
C HIS A 138 -20.23 -2.46 15.01
N LEU A 139 -20.41 -1.17 15.28
CA LEU A 139 -20.95 -0.73 16.55
C LEU A 139 -22.43 -1.16 16.62
N PRO A 140 -22.90 -1.69 17.75
CA PRO A 140 -24.32 -1.93 17.93
C PRO A 140 -25.04 -0.60 17.73
N GLU A 141 -26.08 -0.58 16.87
CA GLU A 141 -27.04 0.53 16.89
C GLU A 141 -27.46 0.67 18.34
N LYS A 142 -27.26 1.85 18.93
CA LYS A 142 -27.79 2.12 20.26
C LYS A 142 -29.28 1.88 20.17
N ASP A 143 -29.73 0.77 20.74
CA ASP A 143 -31.13 0.42 20.85
C ASP A 143 -31.89 1.68 21.25
N GLU A 144 -32.86 2.05 20.42
CA GLU A 144 -33.74 3.17 20.66
C GLU A 144 -34.23 3.07 22.10
N VAL A 145 -33.76 4.01 22.93
CA VAL A 145 -34.31 4.21 24.27
C VAL A 145 -35.75 4.67 24.06
N LYS A 146 -36.67 3.71 24.06
CA LYS A 146 -38.11 3.94 24.07
C LYS A 146 -38.53 4.57 25.39
#